data_AF-A0A6A4C864-F1
#
_entry.id   AF-A0A6A4C864-F1
#
_cell.length_a   1.000
_cell.length_b   1.000
_cell.length_c   1.000
_cell.angle_alpha   90.00
_cell.angle_beta   90.00
_cell.angle_gamma   90.00
#
_symmetry.space_group_name_H-M   'P 1'
#
loop_
_entity.id
_entity.type
_entity.pdbx_description
1 polymer ?
#
loop_
_entity_poly.entity_id
_entity_poly.type
_entity_poly.pdbx_seq_one_letter_code
_entity_poly.pdbx_strand_id
1 'polypeptide(L)'
;MYDDRVQELYFHRLEDLSADEVTFQDEMVEFMNGNSRAFWNALHWVMFLPGDADSLAYKTHTRRRRAQESVSKRAATLAKRHKWNGVRESSFHEPGVWKYPAKVCHWILEDPSALQSHSLEEQLHRLDAAEPARLQWTHCASDDDRIAHVPAEIRSMLIPAGQRDLISDAAP
;
A
#
# COMPACT_ATOMS: atom_id res chain seq x y z
N MET A 1 11.70 3.54 1.15
CA MET A 1 10.36 2.91 1.17
C MET A 1 9.43 3.62 0.22
N TYR A 2 9.10 4.89 0.47
CA TYR A 2 8.40 5.72 -0.53
C TYR A 2 9.28 5.95 -1.77
N ASP A 3 10.59 6.00 -1.54
CA ASP A 3 11.67 6.11 -2.52
C ASP A 3 11.78 4.85 -3.41
N ASP A 4 11.27 3.69 -2.93
CA ASP A 4 11.22 2.41 -3.64
C ASP A 4 9.83 2.16 -4.28
N ARG A 5 8.96 3.18 -4.33
CA ARG A 5 7.63 3.10 -4.96
C ARG A 5 7.78 2.91 -6.47
N VAL A 6 6.89 2.13 -7.07
CA VAL A 6 6.84 2.01 -8.53
C VAL A 6 6.53 3.38 -9.16
N GLN A 7 7.42 3.84 -10.03
CA GLN A 7 7.34 5.12 -10.73
C GLN A 7 6.82 5.00 -12.18
N GLU A 8 6.59 3.78 -12.67
CA GLU A 8 6.00 3.50 -13.98
C GLU A 8 4.46 3.38 -13.90
N LEU A 9 3.77 3.74 -14.98
CA LEU A 9 2.39 3.33 -15.24
C LEU A 9 2.36 1.95 -15.93
N TYR A 10 1.65 0.99 -15.35
CA TYR A 10 1.55 -0.39 -15.83
C TYR A 10 0.34 -0.62 -16.74
N PHE A 11 -0.72 0.18 -16.61
CA PHE A 11 -2.00 -0.06 -17.30
C PHE A 11 -2.49 1.11 -18.16
N HIS A 12 -1.80 2.25 -18.14
CA HIS A 12 -2.16 3.45 -18.91
C HIS A 12 -0.92 4.11 -19.53
N ARG A 13 -1.09 4.70 -20.71
CA ARG A 13 -0.13 5.65 -21.30
C ARG A 13 -0.39 7.03 -20.70
N LEU A 14 0.65 7.84 -20.52
CA LEU A 14 0.55 9.22 -20.02
C LEU A 14 -0.25 10.11 -20.98
N GLU A 15 -0.15 9.83 -22.29
CA GLU A 15 -0.91 10.51 -23.36
C GLU A 15 -2.43 10.16 -23.37
N ASP A 16 -2.81 9.05 -22.74
CA ASP A 16 -4.21 8.57 -22.64
C ASP A 16 -4.90 9.00 -21.33
N LEU A 17 -4.23 9.72 -20.43
CA LEU A 17 -4.80 10.19 -19.17
C LEU A 17 -5.61 11.48 -19.35
N SER A 18 -6.77 11.58 -18.68
CA SER A 18 -7.51 12.84 -18.57
C SER A 18 -6.83 13.81 -17.60
N ALA A 19 -7.18 15.10 -17.66
CA ALA A 19 -6.68 16.09 -16.71
C ALA A 19 -7.03 15.75 -15.24
N ASP A 20 -8.21 15.18 -14.98
CA ASP A 20 -8.61 14.69 -13.65
C ASP A 20 -7.80 13.45 -13.21
N GLU A 21 -7.29 12.66 -14.15
CA GLU A 21 -6.46 11.48 -13.88
C GLU A 21 -5.00 11.82 -13.64
N VAL A 22 -4.44 12.81 -14.35
CA VAL A 22 -3.13 13.40 -14.02
C VAL A 22 -3.20 14.05 -12.62
N THR A 23 -4.21 14.90 -12.38
CA THR A 23 -4.46 15.53 -11.07
C THR A 23 -4.62 14.48 -9.96
N PHE A 24 -5.25 13.34 -10.25
CA PHE A 24 -5.36 12.21 -9.33
C PHE A 24 -4.01 11.57 -9.01
N GLN A 25 -3.13 11.35 -10.00
CA GLN A 25 -1.79 10.84 -9.74
C GLN A 25 -1.03 11.81 -8.84
N ASP A 26 -0.98 13.09 -9.18
CA ASP A 26 -0.23 14.10 -8.43
C ASP A 26 -0.76 14.24 -6.98
N GLU A 27 -2.07 14.39 -6.77
CA GLU A 27 -2.66 14.49 -5.42
C GLU A 27 -2.53 13.19 -4.61
N MET A 28 -2.52 12.01 -5.25
CA MET A 28 -2.21 10.74 -4.58
C MET A 28 -0.71 10.66 -4.22
N VAL A 29 0.19 11.10 -5.11
CA VAL A 29 1.65 11.12 -4.91
C VAL A 29 2.02 12.01 -3.73
N GLU A 30 1.48 13.24 -3.67
CA GLU A 30 1.62 14.12 -2.51
C GLU A 30 1.05 13.47 -1.24
N PHE A 31 -0.15 12.90 -1.31
CA PHE A 31 -0.79 12.26 -0.15
C PHE A 31 0.00 11.05 0.37
N MET A 32 0.55 10.22 -0.52
CA MET A 32 1.39 9.07 -0.15
C MET A 32 2.69 9.53 0.52
N ASN A 33 3.35 10.55 -0.03
CA ASN A 33 4.59 11.10 0.52
C ASN A 33 4.34 11.74 1.91
N GLY A 34 3.43 12.70 1.99
CA GLY A 34 3.10 13.43 3.22
C GLY A 34 2.49 12.58 4.33
N ASN A 35 1.97 11.39 4.01
CA ASN A 35 1.49 10.41 4.99
C ASN A 35 2.33 9.12 5.02
N SER A 36 3.52 9.08 4.40
CA SER A 36 4.36 7.88 4.24
C SER A 36 4.63 7.14 5.56
N ARG A 37 4.94 7.88 6.63
CA ARG A 37 5.11 7.34 7.99
C ARG A 37 3.83 6.69 8.54
N ALA A 38 2.64 7.15 8.13
CA ALA A 38 1.36 6.58 8.51
C ALA A 38 0.92 5.40 7.63
N PHE A 39 1.35 5.34 6.36
CA PHE A 39 1.27 4.12 5.54
C PHE A 39 2.16 3.04 6.18
N TRP A 40 3.44 3.35 6.42
CA TRP A 40 4.38 2.44 7.08
C TRP A 40 3.83 1.90 8.41
N ASN A 41 3.33 2.78 9.30
CA ASN A 41 2.77 2.37 10.60
C ASN A 41 1.45 1.59 10.53
N ALA A 42 0.71 1.62 9.41
CA ALA A 42 -0.52 0.85 9.25
C ALA A 42 -0.27 -0.53 8.64
N LEU A 43 0.82 -0.68 7.88
CA LEU A 43 1.27 -1.91 7.25
C LEU A 43 2.21 -2.73 8.15
N HIS A 44 3.18 -2.06 8.76
CA HIS A 44 4.19 -2.69 9.61
C HIS A 44 3.65 -2.76 11.04
N TRP A 45 3.14 -3.94 11.40
CA TRP A 45 2.77 -4.31 12.77
C TRP A 45 3.93 -3.98 13.72
N VAL A 46 3.64 -3.36 14.88
CA VAL A 46 4.54 -3.41 16.06
C VAL A 46 3.78 -4.20 17.13
N MET A 47 4.43 -5.22 17.67
CA MET A 47 3.79 -6.16 18.60
C MET A 47 3.27 -5.45 19.85
N PHE A 48 1.95 -5.34 19.93
CA PHE A 48 1.24 -5.05 21.16
C PHE A 48 0.04 -5.98 21.23
N LEU A 49 0.22 -7.16 21.84
CA LEU A 49 -0.90 -7.80 22.53
C LEU A 49 -1.44 -6.75 23.51
N PRO A 50 -2.73 -6.39 23.46
CA PRO A 50 -3.30 -5.46 24.42
C PRO A 50 -3.38 -6.16 25.77
N GLY A 51 -2.35 -5.96 26.60
CA GLY A 51 -2.45 -6.19 28.03
C GLY A 51 -3.44 -5.21 28.67
N ASP A 52 -3.41 -5.11 30.00
CA ASP A 52 -4.35 -4.29 30.78
C ASP A 52 -4.49 -2.87 30.21
N ALA A 53 -5.68 -2.26 30.39
CA ALA A 53 -6.00 -0.96 29.79
C ALA A 53 -5.03 0.18 30.18
N ASP A 54 -4.32 0.03 31.29
CA ASP A 54 -3.28 0.97 31.73
C ASP A 54 -1.85 0.65 31.22
N SER A 55 -1.65 -0.48 30.56
CA SER A 55 -0.36 -0.89 30.01
C SER A 55 0.16 0.08 28.93
N LEU A 56 1.48 0.21 28.83
CA LEU A 56 2.15 0.95 27.75
C LEU A 56 1.79 0.37 26.37
N ALA A 57 1.55 -0.94 26.29
CA ALA A 57 1.08 -1.63 25.10
C ALA A 57 -0.29 -1.12 24.64
N TYR A 58 -1.31 -1.16 25.52
CA TYR A 58 -2.66 -0.70 25.22
C TYR A 58 -2.69 0.80 24.86
N LYS A 59 -1.93 1.62 25.61
CA LYS A 59 -1.81 3.07 25.37
C LYS A 59 -1.15 3.37 24.01
N THR A 60 -0.10 2.63 23.63
CA THR A 60 0.57 2.78 22.33
C THR A 60 -0.30 2.28 21.17
N HIS A 61 -0.95 1.12 21.33
CA HIS A 61 -1.92 0.59 20.37
C HIS A 61 -3.06 1.58 20.10
N THR A 62 -3.67 2.13 21.15
CA THR A 62 -4.75 3.13 21.06
C THR A 62 -4.29 4.41 20.34
N ARG A 63 -3.06 4.87 20.60
CA ARG A 63 -2.47 6.03 19.91
C ARG A 63 -2.24 5.75 18.42
N ARG A 64 -1.69 4.59 18.05
CA ARG A 64 -1.49 4.17 16.65
C ARG A 64 -2.82 4.07 15.91
N ARG A 65 -3.82 3.42 16.50
CA ARG A 65 -5.16 3.28 15.94
C ARG A 65 -5.81 4.63 15.63
N ARG A 66 -5.79 5.59 16.56
CA ARG A 66 -6.35 6.94 16.32
C ARG A 66 -5.66 7.69 15.17
N ALA A 67 -4.34 7.50 15.00
CA ALA A 67 -3.61 8.07 13.88
C ALA A 67 -3.98 7.41 12.54
N GLN A 68 -4.07 6.07 12.51
CA GLN A 68 -4.48 5.29 11.34
C GLN A 68 -5.92 5.61 10.91
N GLU A 69 -6.87 5.72 11.84
CA GLU A 69 -8.26 6.09 11.54
C GLU A 69 -8.37 7.49 10.91
N SER A 70 -7.49 8.43 11.25
CA SER A 70 -7.46 9.78 10.67
C SER A 70 -6.99 9.78 9.22
N VAL A 71 -5.87 9.09 8.94
CA VAL A 71 -5.32 8.99 7.58
C VAL A 71 -6.21 8.14 6.68
N SER A 72 -6.78 7.04 7.20
CA SER A 72 -7.75 6.20 6.48
C SER A 72 -8.97 6.99 6.01
N LYS A 73 -9.56 7.84 6.88
CA LYS A 73 -10.68 8.71 6.50
C LYS A 73 -10.30 9.73 5.42
N ARG A 74 -9.10 10.32 5.49
CA ARG A 74 -8.61 11.25 4.46
C ARG A 74 -8.38 10.55 3.12
N ALA A 75 -7.76 9.37 3.12
CA ALA A 75 -7.54 8.56 1.92
C ALA A 75 -8.86 8.11 1.27
N ALA A 76 -9.85 7.70 2.06
CA ALA A 76 -11.16 7.32 1.57
C ALA A 76 -11.92 8.50 0.94
N THR A 77 -11.86 9.70 1.55
CA THR A 77 -12.44 10.93 0.98
C THR A 77 -11.73 11.34 -0.30
N LEU A 78 -10.40 11.28 -0.34
CA LEU A 78 -9.57 11.56 -1.51
C LEU A 78 -9.97 10.66 -2.68
N ALA A 79 -9.90 9.33 -2.51
CA ALA A 79 -10.27 8.38 -3.54
C ALA A 79 -11.73 8.55 -4.00
N LYS A 80 -12.65 8.83 -3.09
CA LYS A 80 -14.07 9.07 -3.42
C LYS A 80 -14.27 10.33 -4.26
N ARG A 81 -13.52 11.42 -4.00
CA ARG A 81 -13.56 12.64 -4.83
C ARG A 81 -13.18 12.32 -6.28
N HIS A 82 -12.05 11.65 -6.50
CA HIS A 82 -11.59 11.34 -7.87
C HIS A 82 -12.54 10.40 -8.62
N LYS A 83 -13.15 9.41 -7.95
CA LYS A 83 -14.21 8.57 -8.54
C LYS A 83 -15.47 9.37 -8.90
N TRP A 84 -15.78 10.43 -8.18
CA TRP A 84 -16.87 11.36 -8.53
C TRP A 84 -16.51 12.32 -9.66
N ASN A 85 -15.23 12.66 -9.82
CA ASN A 85 -14.71 13.41 -10.97
C ASN A 85 -14.56 12.55 -12.26
N GLY A 86 -14.81 11.24 -12.21
CA GLY A 86 -14.76 10.36 -13.38
C GLY A 86 -13.42 9.68 -13.66
N VAL A 87 -12.46 9.73 -12.73
CA VAL A 87 -11.21 8.96 -12.80
C VAL A 87 -11.51 7.47 -12.90
N ARG A 88 -10.92 6.78 -13.88
CA ARG A 88 -11.19 5.36 -14.16
C ARG A 88 -10.79 4.48 -12.97
N GLU A 89 -11.55 3.40 -12.72
CA GLU A 89 -11.23 2.44 -11.65
C GLU A 89 -9.84 1.80 -11.85
N SER A 90 -9.44 1.58 -13.10
CA SER A 90 -8.11 1.06 -13.47
C SER A 90 -6.97 1.95 -12.97
N SER A 91 -7.14 3.27 -12.93
CA SER A 91 -6.11 4.20 -12.43
C SER A 91 -5.83 3.99 -10.94
N PHE A 92 -6.81 3.52 -10.16
CA PHE A 92 -6.61 3.12 -8.77
C PHE A 92 -5.90 1.77 -8.63
N HIS A 93 -5.65 1.02 -9.70
CA HIS A 93 -4.94 -0.27 -9.67
C HIS A 93 -3.48 -0.19 -10.09
N GLU A 94 -3.00 0.99 -10.50
CA GLU A 94 -1.58 1.23 -10.78
C GLU A 94 -0.69 0.90 -9.57
N PRO A 95 0.42 0.14 -9.72
CA PRO A 95 1.29 -0.20 -8.60
C PRO A 95 1.96 1.01 -7.94
N GLY A 96 2.03 2.15 -8.65
CA GLY A 96 2.46 3.42 -8.09
C GLY A 96 1.46 4.05 -7.10
N VAL A 97 0.21 3.57 -7.02
CA VAL A 97 -0.90 4.17 -6.25
C VAL A 97 -1.24 3.34 -5.01
N TRP A 98 -0.64 3.70 -3.89
CA TRP A 98 -0.78 3.00 -2.60
C TRP A 98 -2.17 3.16 -1.99
N LYS A 99 -2.87 2.02 -1.80
CA LYS A 99 -4.19 1.95 -1.17
C LYS A 99 -4.02 1.91 0.35
N TYR A 100 -4.46 2.95 1.05
CA TYR A 100 -4.35 2.97 2.51
C TYR A 100 -5.18 1.84 3.15
N PRO A 101 -4.60 0.99 4.01
CA PRO A 101 -5.29 -0.20 4.49
C PRO A 101 -6.44 0.16 5.44
N ALA A 102 -7.62 -0.44 5.20
CA ALA A 102 -8.86 -0.14 5.92
C ALA A 102 -8.84 -0.61 7.39
N LYS A 103 -8.05 -1.64 7.69
CA LYS A 103 -7.69 -2.06 9.05
C LYS A 103 -6.22 -1.73 9.28
N VAL A 104 -5.82 -1.52 10.53
CA VAL A 104 -4.41 -1.70 10.90
C VAL A 104 -4.07 -3.16 10.56
N CYS A 105 -2.99 -3.40 9.83
CA CYS A 105 -2.42 -4.73 9.75
C CYS A 105 -1.96 -5.10 11.16
N HIS A 106 -2.58 -6.15 11.69
CA HIS A 106 -2.21 -6.89 12.95
C HIS A 106 -0.38 -9.28 13.11
N TRP A 107 0.96 -9.32 13.40
CA TRP A 107 1.78 -10.47 13.74
C TRP A 107 1.42 -10.88 15.17
N ILE A 108 0.33 -11.64 15.26
CA ILE A 108 0.29 -12.76 16.18
C ILE A 108 1.47 -13.64 15.74
N LEU A 109 2.53 -13.69 16.54
CA LEU A 109 3.65 -14.62 16.32
C LEU A 109 3.11 -16.04 16.16
N GLU A 110 3.83 -16.92 15.46
CA GLU A 110 3.53 -18.35 15.62
C GLU A 110 3.65 -18.75 17.10
N ASP A 111 2.90 -19.77 17.50
CA ASP A 111 2.85 -20.22 18.89
C ASP A 111 4.26 -20.46 19.48
N PRO A 112 4.51 -20.21 20.78
CA PRO A 112 5.83 -20.42 21.37
C PRO A 112 6.43 -21.84 21.23
N SER A 113 5.63 -22.85 20.90
CA SER A 113 6.12 -24.16 20.45
C SER A 113 6.78 -24.13 19.07
N ALA A 114 6.27 -23.34 18.12
CA ALA A 114 6.79 -23.19 16.75
C ALA A 114 7.97 -22.20 16.63
N LEU A 115 8.14 -21.28 17.59
CA LEU A 115 9.34 -20.43 17.71
C LEU A 115 10.65 -21.24 17.88
N GLN A 116 10.56 -22.54 18.17
CA GLN A 116 11.71 -23.46 18.27
C GLN A 116 12.09 -24.09 16.92
N SER A 117 11.22 -23.97 15.90
CA SER A 117 11.39 -24.61 14.58
C SER A 117 11.43 -23.63 13.42
N HIS A 118 10.80 -22.45 13.50
CA HIS A 118 10.85 -21.41 12.47
C HIS A 118 11.47 -20.12 13.00
N SER A 119 12.38 -19.53 12.23
CA SER A 119 13.04 -18.28 12.64
C SER A 119 12.10 -17.07 12.57
N LEU A 120 12.47 -15.99 13.26
CA LEU A 120 11.75 -14.71 13.20
C LEU A 120 11.68 -14.15 11.77
N GLU A 121 12.76 -14.35 11.00
CA GLU A 121 12.89 -13.94 9.59
C GLU A 121 12.08 -14.82 8.64
N GLU A 122 12.03 -16.12 8.90
CA GLU A 122 11.23 -17.09 8.13
C GLU A 122 9.72 -16.89 8.35
N GLN A 123 9.30 -16.62 9.59
CA GLN A 123 7.92 -16.26 9.92
C GLN A 123 7.50 -14.94 9.28
N LEU A 124 8.41 -13.94 9.21
CA LEU A 124 8.19 -12.75 8.39
C LEU A 124 8.02 -13.16 6.93
N HIS A 125 9.01 -13.78 6.29
CA HIS A 125 8.95 -14.11 4.87
C HIS A 125 7.69 -14.89 4.45
N ARG A 126 7.21 -15.80 5.31
CA ARG A 126 5.94 -16.53 5.11
C ARG A 126 4.70 -15.61 5.24
N LEU A 127 4.69 -14.67 6.18
CA LEU A 127 3.64 -13.64 6.30
C LEU A 127 3.72 -12.61 5.16
N ASP A 128 4.92 -12.30 4.68
CA ASP A 128 5.18 -11.40 3.54
C ASP A 128 4.58 -11.94 2.24
N ALA A 129 4.72 -13.25 2.00
CA ALA A 129 4.08 -13.95 0.89
C ALA A 129 2.56 -14.14 1.06
N ALA A 130 2.07 -14.31 2.30
CA ALA A 130 0.64 -14.50 2.57
C ALA A 130 -0.18 -13.19 2.54
N GLU A 131 0.41 -12.08 2.99
CA GLU A 131 -0.18 -10.73 2.94
C GLU A 131 0.67 -9.77 2.07
N PRO A 132 0.75 -9.95 0.73
CA PRO A 132 1.58 -9.11 -0.14
C PRO A 132 1.16 -7.63 -0.11
N ALA A 133 -0.11 -7.33 0.22
CA ALA A 133 -0.60 -5.98 0.45
C ALA A 133 0.13 -5.24 1.59
N ARG A 134 0.76 -5.95 2.53
CA ARG A 134 1.59 -5.39 3.61
C ARG A 134 2.85 -4.67 3.07
N LEU A 135 3.34 -5.07 1.90
CA LEU A 135 4.53 -4.49 1.26
C LEU A 135 4.23 -3.25 0.42
N GLN A 136 2.97 -3.06 0.01
CA GLN A 136 2.54 -2.17 -1.08
C GLN A 136 3.58 -2.12 -2.22
N TRP A 137 3.92 -3.33 -2.68
CA TRP A 137 4.64 -3.62 -3.92
C TRP A 137 6.14 -3.25 -3.96
N THR A 138 6.67 -2.66 -2.88
CA THR A 138 8.11 -2.35 -2.71
C THR A 138 9.03 -3.58 -2.63
N HIS A 139 8.52 -4.73 -2.15
CA HIS A 139 9.29 -5.98 -2.01
C HIS A 139 8.72 -7.15 -2.85
N CYS A 140 7.90 -6.87 -3.87
CA CYS A 140 7.52 -7.87 -4.86
C CYS A 140 8.73 -8.25 -5.73
N ALA A 141 8.99 -9.55 -5.91
CA ALA A 141 10.16 -10.03 -6.66
C ALA A 141 9.99 -9.88 -8.18
N SER A 142 8.76 -9.92 -8.69
CA SER A 142 8.41 -9.77 -10.10
C SER A 142 7.21 -8.82 -10.31
N ASP A 143 7.00 -8.40 -11.55
CA ASP A 143 5.79 -7.67 -11.94
C ASP A 143 4.53 -8.52 -11.82
N ASP A 144 4.63 -9.82 -12.05
CA ASP A 144 3.53 -10.77 -11.85
C ASP A 144 3.07 -10.78 -10.39
N ASP A 145 4.00 -10.77 -9.42
CA ASP A 145 3.67 -10.64 -8.00
C ASP A 145 2.98 -9.30 -7.67
N ARG A 146 3.42 -8.20 -8.32
CA ARG A 146 2.80 -6.87 -8.15
C ARG A 146 1.35 -6.90 -8.60
N ILE A 147 1.08 -7.45 -9.79
CA ILE A 147 -0.25 -7.41 -10.40
C ILE A 147 -1.15 -8.60 -10.05
N ALA A 148 -0.66 -9.67 -9.42
CA ALA A 148 -1.44 -10.88 -9.13
C ALA A 148 -2.79 -10.62 -8.43
N HIS A 149 -2.85 -9.57 -7.60
CA HIS A 149 -4.03 -9.14 -6.85
C HIS A 149 -5.01 -8.24 -7.64
N VAL A 150 -4.67 -7.87 -8.89
CA VAL A 150 -5.45 -6.98 -9.76
C VAL A 150 -6.49 -7.80 -10.55
N PRO A 151 -7.74 -7.29 -10.73
CA PRO A 151 -8.76 -7.92 -11.56
C PRO A 151 -8.24 -8.32 -12.94
N ALA A 152 -8.72 -9.45 -13.47
CA ALA A 152 -8.21 -10.03 -14.72
C ALA A 152 -8.41 -9.09 -15.92
N GLU A 153 -9.49 -8.31 -15.87
CA GLU A 153 -9.88 -7.30 -16.85
C GLU A 153 -8.82 -6.18 -16.92
N ILE A 154 -8.39 -5.67 -15.76
CA ILE A 154 -7.35 -4.63 -15.67
C ILE A 154 -5.97 -5.23 -15.98
N ARG A 155 -5.68 -6.48 -15.58
CA ARG A 155 -4.44 -7.17 -15.98
C ARG A 155 -4.31 -7.36 -17.49
N SER A 156 -5.43 -7.42 -18.24
CA SER A 156 -5.39 -7.46 -19.70
C SER A 156 -4.91 -6.16 -20.36
N MET A 157 -4.85 -5.06 -19.59
CA MET A 157 -4.33 -3.75 -20.02
C MET A 157 -2.80 -3.59 -19.79
N LEU A 158 -2.09 -4.64 -19.34
CA LEU A 158 -0.68 -4.55 -18.95
C LEU A 158 0.22 -4.11 -20.11
N ILE A 159 0.89 -2.97 -19.93
CA ILE A 159 1.90 -2.44 -20.84
C ILE A 159 3.23 -3.20 -20.64
N PRO A 160 3.88 -3.69 -21.72
CA PRO A 160 5.17 -4.36 -21.64
C PRO A 160 6.25 -3.53 -20.95
N ALA A 161 7.11 -4.19 -20.17
CA ALA A 161 8.27 -3.55 -19.55
C ALA A 161 9.16 -2.89 -20.61
N GLY A 162 9.60 -1.64 -20.34
CA GLY A 162 10.31 -0.81 -21.32
C GLY A 162 9.42 -0.08 -22.34
N GLN A 163 8.10 -0.23 -22.28
CA GLN A 163 7.12 0.57 -23.04
C GLN A 163 6.19 1.40 -22.13
N ARG A 164 6.48 1.43 -20.83
CA ARG A 164 5.72 2.14 -19.79
C ARG A 164 6.17 3.58 -19.69
N ASP A 165 5.23 4.48 -19.44
CA ASP A 165 5.55 5.87 -19.15
C ASP A 165 5.86 6.04 -17.65
N LEU A 166 6.71 7.01 -17.34
CA LEU A 166 6.97 7.43 -15.97
C LEU A 166 5.86 8.37 -15.47
N ILE A 167 5.53 8.25 -14.18
CA ILE A 167 4.71 9.22 -13.45
C ILE A 167 5.50 10.54 -13.35
N SER A 168 4.81 11.68 -13.49
CA SER A 168 5.35 13.03 -13.73
C SER A 168 6.55 13.44 -12.87
N ASP A 169 6.54 13.06 -11.59
CA ASP A 169 7.54 13.43 -10.59
C ASP A 169 8.83 12.57 -10.62
N ALA A 170 8.95 11.58 -11.51
CA ALA A 170 10.11 10.69 -11.61
C ALA A 170 11.31 11.30 -12.39
N ALA A 171 11.55 12.60 -12.21
CA ALA A 171 12.79 13.25 -12.65
C ALA A 171 13.88 13.08 -11.56
N PRO A 172 15.13 12.75 -11.93
CA PRO A 172 16.23 12.55 -10.99
C PRO A 172 16.87 13.85 -10.47
#